data_AF-A0A8T5XZX0-F1
#
_entry.id   AF-A0A8T5XZX0-F1
#
_cell.length_a   1.000
_cell.length_b   1.000
_cell.length_c   1.000
_cell.angle_alpha   90.00
_cell.angle_beta   90.00
_cell.angle_gamma   90.00
#
_symmetry.space_group_name_H-M   'P 1'
#
loop_
_entity.id
_entity.type
_entity.pdbx_description
1 polymer ?
#
loop_
_entity_poly.entity_id
_entity_poly.type
_entity_poly.pdbx_seq_one_letter_code
_entity_poly.pdbx_strand_id
1 'polypeptide(L)'
;MTETTVDGRVGGLLRGGDVRIQLSDSQITGRLGGGVFGKDVVLTRSATEISGRFGGAVDGQSITLRSSEGKFTGRVGGEVLGFDINLSIENQNLSGRLGGDVIGHSVDIHIGEGVEPIIAALLACITHYYYKVTARNGNAGSRGH
;
A
#
# COMPACT_ATOMS: atom_id res chain seq x y z
N MET A 1 19.90 -5.47 -15.34
CA MET A 1 18.46 -5.33 -15.04
C MET A 1 18.08 -6.51 -14.18
N THR A 2 18.00 -6.28 -12.87
CA THR A 2 17.66 -7.33 -11.90
C THR A 2 16.15 -7.36 -11.72
N GLU A 3 15.45 -8.16 -12.52
CA GLU A 3 14.04 -8.43 -12.29
C GLU A 3 13.91 -9.47 -11.17
N THR A 4 13.39 -9.04 -10.04
CA THR A 4 13.11 -9.92 -8.90
C THR A 4 11.62 -10.23 -8.90
N THR A 5 11.28 -11.51 -9.00
CA THR A 5 9.89 -11.95 -8.88
C THR A 5 9.63 -12.41 -7.45
N VAL A 6 8.54 -11.94 -6.87
CA VAL A 6 8.01 -12.38 -5.58
C VAL A 6 6.66 -13.03 -5.85
N ASP A 7 6.59 -14.34 -5.63
CA ASP A 7 5.34 -15.09 -5.70
C ASP A 7 5.01 -15.77 -4.36
N GLY A 8 3.73 -16.01 -4.14
CA GLY A 8 3.25 -16.67 -2.92
C GLY A 8 1.74 -16.71 -2.81
N ARG A 9 1.23 -17.14 -1.66
CA ARG A 9 -0.20 -17.17 -1.36
C ARG A 9 -0.46 -16.52 -0.02
N VAL A 10 -1.46 -15.64 0.05
CA VAL A 10 -1.90 -14.98 1.29
C VAL A 10 -3.35 -15.36 1.58
N GLY A 11 -3.60 -15.96 2.75
CA GLY A 11 -4.94 -16.35 3.24
C GLY A 11 -5.17 -17.87 3.35
N GLY A 12 -6.39 -18.25 3.74
CA GLY A 12 -6.76 -19.63 4.04
C GLY A 12 -7.08 -20.50 2.82
N LEU A 13 -7.32 -21.80 3.03
CA LEU A 13 -7.64 -22.75 1.96
C LEU A 13 -8.88 -22.34 1.14
N LEU A 14 -9.88 -21.75 1.81
CA LEU A 14 -11.16 -21.31 1.23
C LEU A 14 -11.22 -19.83 0.82
N ARG A 15 -10.35 -18.98 1.38
CA ARG A 15 -10.26 -17.53 1.12
C ARG A 15 -8.78 -17.12 1.10
N GLY A 16 -8.06 -17.60 0.09
CA GLY A 16 -6.67 -17.27 -0.17
C GLY A 16 -6.52 -16.66 -1.56
N GLY A 17 -5.56 -15.75 -1.70
CA GLY A 17 -5.22 -15.10 -2.97
C GLY A 17 -3.78 -15.38 -3.35
N ASP A 18 -3.53 -15.56 -4.64
CA ASP A 18 -2.18 -15.67 -5.17
C ASP A 18 -1.56 -14.27 -5.24
N VAL A 19 -0.30 -14.18 -4.83
CA VAL A 19 0.51 -12.98 -4.91
C VAL A 19 1.55 -13.25 -5.97
N ARG A 20 1.61 -12.40 -7.00
CA ARG A 20 2.68 -12.42 -7.99
C ARG A 20 3.08 -10.99 -8.31
N ILE A 21 4.20 -10.55 -7.78
CA ILE A 21 4.77 -9.22 -7.98
C ILE A 21 6.11 -9.36 -8.69
N GLN A 22 6.30 -8.57 -9.74
CA GLN A 22 7.55 -8.37 -10.44
C GLN A 22 8.11 -7.02 -10.02
N LEU A 23 9.31 -7.03 -9.46
CA LEU A 23 10.08 -5.85 -9.14
C LEU A 23 11.18 -5.70 -10.18
N SER A 24 11.18 -4.56 -10.86
CA SER A 24 12.25 -4.09 -11.73
C SER A 24 12.85 -2.83 -11.11
N ASP A 25 13.99 -2.37 -11.64
CA ASP A 25 14.70 -1.18 -11.13
C ASP A 25 13.81 0.09 -11.11
N SER A 26 12.83 0.18 -12.01
CA SER A 26 11.95 1.35 -12.17
C SER A 26 10.45 1.06 -12.07
N GLN A 27 10.05 -0.20 -11.93
CA GLN A 27 8.63 -0.59 -11.93
C GLN A 27 8.35 -1.71 -10.92
N ILE A 28 7.15 -1.67 -10.36
CA ILE A 28 6.59 -2.72 -9.52
C ILE A 28 5.24 -3.07 -10.14
N THR A 29 5.18 -4.22 -10.79
CA THR A 29 3.96 -4.71 -11.43
C THR A 29 3.53 -6.02 -10.82
N GLY A 30 2.26 -6.36 -10.90
CA GLY A 30 1.81 -7.65 -10.41
C GLY A 30 0.33 -7.75 -10.12
N ARG A 31 -0.04 -8.86 -9.48
CA ARG A 31 -1.40 -9.16 -9.09
C ARG A 31 -1.45 -9.76 -7.69
N LEU A 32 -2.42 -9.30 -6.91
CA LEU A 32 -2.70 -9.74 -5.54
C LEU A 32 -4.14 -10.28 -5.49
N GLY A 33 -4.34 -11.58 -5.31
CA GLY A 33 -5.67 -12.20 -5.16
C GLY A 33 -5.95 -13.35 -6.13
N GLY A 34 -7.09 -14.02 -5.95
CA GLY A 34 -7.56 -15.09 -6.83
C GLY A 34 -8.11 -14.56 -8.17
N GLY A 35 -8.21 -15.42 -9.19
CA GLY A 35 -8.49 -15.04 -10.59
C GLY A 35 -9.74 -14.18 -10.87
N VAL A 36 -10.71 -14.11 -9.94
CA VAL A 36 -11.98 -13.36 -10.08
C VAL A 36 -11.96 -12.00 -9.37
N PHE A 37 -11.28 -11.87 -8.22
CA PHE A 37 -11.20 -10.63 -7.42
C PHE A 37 -9.75 -10.14 -7.24
N GLY A 38 -8.88 -10.51 -8.18
CA GLY A 38 -7.48 -10.10 -8.18
C GLY A 38 -7.33 -8.59 -8.30
N LYS A 39 -6.44 -8.03 -7.48
CA LYS A 39 -6.05 -6.63 -7.46
C LYS A 39 -4.76 -6.48 -8.25
N ASP A 40 -4.78 -5.69 -9.30
CA ASP A 40 -3.61 -5.40 -10.10
C ASP A 40 -2.77 -4.33 -9.39
N VAL A 41 -1.45 -4.42 -9.51
CA VAL A 41 -0.49 -3.47 -8.99
C VAL A 41 0.35 -3.03 -10.17
N VAL A 42 0.37 -1.74 -10.45
CA VAL A 42 1.19 -1.12 -11.49
C VAL A 42 1.72 0.19 -10.93
N LEU A 43 2.94 0.14 -10.40
CA LEU A 43 3.64 1.27 -9.81
C LEU A 43 4.93 1.52 -10.56
N THR A 44 5.25 2.79 -10.75
CA THR A 44 6.56 3.29 -11.17
C THR A 44 7.33 3.70 -9.93
N ARG A 45 8.60 3.35 -9.88
CA ARG A 45 9.51 3.67 -8.79
C ARG A 45 10.73 4.42 -9.33
N SER A 46 11.14 5.42 -8.58
CA SER A 46 12.39 6.16 -8.71
C SER A 46 13.08 6.17 -7.35
N ALA A 47 14.30 6.72 -7.27
CA ALA A 47 15.03 6.85 -6.02
C ALA A 47 14.25 7.63 -4.92
N THR A 48 13.38 8.55 -5.32
CA THR A 48 12.67 9.47 -4.41
C THR A 48 11.16 9.49 -4.60
N GLU A 49 10.59 8.68 -5.50
CA GLU A 49 9.15 8.69 -5.76
C GLU A 49 8.65 7.30 -6.11
N ILE A 50 7.47 6.95 -5.61
CA ILE A 50 6.68 5.80 -6.04
C ILE A 50 5.30 6.33 -6.41
N SER A 51 4.86 6.04 -7.63
CA SER A 51 3.52 6.44 -8.07
C SER A 51 2.89 5.38 -8.96
N GLY A 52 1.56 5.35 -9.04
CA GLY A 52 0.86 4.45 -9.94
C GLY A 52 -0.50 4.05 -9.41
N ARG A 53 -0.98 2.87 -9.81
CA ARG A 53 -2.29 2.34 -9.45
C ARG A 53 -2.17 0.97 -8.83
N PHE A 54 -2.96 0.71 -7.79
CA PHE A 54 -3.09 -0.62 -7.20
C PHE A 54 -4.53 -0.90 -6.78
N GLY A 55 -4.96 -2.16 -6.81
CA GLY A 55 -6.33 -2.58 -6.49
C GLY A 55 -7.05 -3.22 -7.68
N GLY A 56 -8.35 -3.49 -7.55
CA GLY A 56 -9.11 -4.16 -8.62
C GLY A 56 -9.45 -3.21 -9.77
N ALA A 57 -9.92 -3.76 -10.88
CA ALA A 57 -10.33 -2.97 -12.05
C ALA A 57 -11.36 -1.88 -11.67
N VAL A 58 -12.30 -2.20 -10.77
CA VAL A 58 -13.39 -1.32 -10.35
C VAL A 58 -13.05 -0.48 -9.11
N ASP A 59 -12.30 -1.02 -8.14
CA ASP A 59 -12.01 -0.37 -6.85
C ASP A 59 -10.56 0.15 -6.71
N GLY A 60 -9.77 0.07 -7.78
CA GLY A 60 -8.36 0.45 -7.77
C GLY A 60 -8.13 1.90 -7.36
N GLN A 61 -7.08 2.11 -6.57
CA GLN A 61 -6.65 3.40 -6.07
C GLN A 61 -5.33 3.82 -6.72
N SER A 62 -5.18 5.12 -6.93
CA SER A 62 -3.87 5.68 -7.28
C SER A 62 -3.06 5.93 -6.03
N ILE A 63 -1.74 5.84 -6.11
CA ILE A 63 -0.83 6.29 -5.07
C ILE A 63 0.20 7.21 -5.68
N THR A 64 0.53 8.27 -4.94
CA THR A 64 1.73 9.08 -5.15
C THR A 64 2.41 9.17 -3.80
N LEU A 65 3.67 8.74 -3.73
CA LEU A 65 4.50 8.73 -2.53
C LEU A 65 5.85 9.33 -2.90
N ARG A 66 6.27 10.37 -2.20
CA ARG A 66 7.53 11.07 -2.43
C ARG A 66 8.37 11.02 -1.17
N SER A 67 9.66 10.78 -1.34
CA SER A 67 10.67 10.80 -0.29
C SER A 67 11.57 12.02 -0.47
N SER A 68 11.66 12.86 0.56
CA SER A 68 12.55 14.02 0.60
C SER A 68 13.10 14.20 2.02
N GLU A 69 14.42 14.19 2.17
CA GLU A 69 15.10 14.46 3.46
C GLU A 69 14.55 13.65 4.64
N GLY A 70 14.29 12.35 4.42
CA GLY A 70 13.74 11.47 5.45
C GLY A 70 12.24 11.68 5.76
N LYS A 71 11.55 12.54 4.99
CA LYS A 71 10.09 12.67 5.02
C LYS A 71 9.48 11.94 3.84
N PHE A 72 8.31 11.34 4.08
CA PHE A 72 7.52 10.68 3.06
C PHE A 72 6.15 11.32 3.00
N THR A 73 5.84 11.93 1.86
CA THR A 73 4.59 12.67 1.65
C THR A 73 3.87 12.19 0.41
N GLY A 74 2.57 12.43 0.33
CA GLY A 74 1.79 12.09 -0.85
C GLY A 74 0.34 11.76 -0.54
N ARG A 75 -0.29 11.00 -1.43
CA ARG A 75 -1.72 10.66 -1.36
C ARG A 75 -1.98 9.26 -1.88
N VAL A 76 -2.90 8.56 -1.22
CA VAL A 76 -3.52 7.32 -1.73
C VAL A 76 -4.99 7.59 -2.02
N GLY A 77 -5.44 7.16 -3.19
CA GLY A 77 -6.81 7.28 -3.68
C GLY A 77 -7.08 8.56 -4.46
N GLY A 78 -8.36 8.77 -4.77
CA GLY A 78 -8.82 9.95 -5.51
C GLY A 78 -8.81 11.23 -4.67
N GLU A 79 -9.06 12.36 -5.32
CA GLU A 79 -9.19 13.66 -4.65
C GLU A 79 -10.32 13.65 -3.60
N VAL A 80 -11.44 12.99 -3.91
CA VAL A 80 -12.62 12.91 -3.03
C VAL A 80 -12.55 11.75 -2.03
N LEU A 81 -12.08 10.58 -2.47
CA LEU A 81 -12.01 9.36 -1.64
C LEU A 81 -10.55 8.90 -1.56
N GLY A 82 -9.79 9.54 -0.68
CA GLY A 82 -8.37 9.26 -0.47
C GLY A 82 -7.90 9.56 0.94
N PHE A 83 -6.60 9.43 1.17
CA PHE A 83 -5.93 9.84 2.39
C PHE A 83 -4.53 10.36 2.08
N ASP A 84 -4.09 11.34 2.87
CA ASP A 84 -2.75 11.92 2.74
C ASP A 84 -1.72 11.10 3.52
N ILE A 85 -0.48 11.16 3.08
CA ILE A 85 0.66 10.46 3.65
C ILE A 85 1.55 11.53 4.27
N ASN A 86 1.83 11.41 5.57
CA ASN A 86 2.74 12.29 6.30
C ASN A 86 3.59 11.45 7.25
N LEU A 87 4.70 10.91 6.75
CA LEU A 87 5.61 10.06 7.53
C LEU A 87 7.01 10.67 7.58
N SER A 88 7.78 10.26 8.57
CA SER A 88 9.20 10.58 8.73
C SER A 88 9.97 9.38 9.25
N ILE A 89 11.21 9.24 8.82
CA ILE A 89 12.15 8.24 9.32
C ILE A 89 13.14 8.90 10.29
N GLU A 90 13.31 8.29 11.46
CA GLU A 90 14.35 8.66 12.42
C GLU A 90 14.89 7.38 13.05
N ASN A 91 16.23 7.19 13.02
CA ASN A 91 16.89 6.01 13.62
C ASN A 91 16.25 4.67 13.24
N GLN A 92 15.98 4.48 11.94
CA GLN A 92 15.29 3.29 11.38
C GLN A 92 13.83 3.12 11.85
N ASN A 93 13.26 4.09 12.57
CA ASN A 93 11.86 4.08 12.95
C ASN A 93 11.04 4.99 12.04
N LEU A 94 10.14 4.40 11.26
CA LEU A 94 9.23 5.11 10.39
C LEU A 94 7.97 5.42 11.18
N SER A 95 7.71 6.71 11.41
CA SER A 95 6.56 7.16 12.17
C SER A 95 5.81 8.27 11.45
N GLY A 96 4.57 8.54 11.87
CA GLY A 96 3.78 9.65 11.34
C GLY A 96 2.30 9.32 11.24
N ARG A 97 1.60 9.91 10.27
CA ARG A 97 0.17 9.75 10.06
C ARG A 97 -0.22 9.46 8.61
N LEU A 98 -1.21 8.59 8.44
CA LEU A 98 -1.91 8.31 7.20
C LEU A 98 -3.38 8.76 7.33
N GLY A 99 -3.83 9.71 6.52
CA GLY A 99 -5.13 10.37 6.69
C GLY A 99 -5.04 11.86 6.92
N GLY A 100 -6.21 12.45 7.14
CA GLY A 100 -6.32 13.85 7.53
C GLY A 100 -6.08 14.04 9.03
N ASP A 101 -5.92 15.29 9.45
CA ASP A 101 -5.62 15.66 10.84
C ASP A 101 -6.66 15.13 11.84
N VAL A 102 -7.94 15.12 11.45
CA VAL A 102 -9.06 14.68 12.29
C VAL A 102 -9.32 13.18 12.18
N ILE A 103 -9.22 12.60 10.97
CA ILE A 103 -9.46 11.18 10.72
C ILE A 103 -8.23 10.60 10.00
N GLY A 104 -7.41 9.89 10.76
CA GLY A 104 -6.17 9.28 10.26
C GLY A 104 -5.59 8.28 11.28
N HIS A 105 -4.64 7.48 10.82
CA HIS A 105 -4.01 6.41 11.59
C HIS A 105 -2.54 6.76 11.81
N SER A 106 -2.09 6.58 13.04
CA SER A 106 -0.66 6.69 13.36
C SER A 106 0.09 5.49 12.80
N VAL A 107 1.30 5.75 12.30
CA VAL A 107 2.25 4.75 11.84
C VAL A 107 3.42 4.75 12.81
N ASP A 108 3.84 3.55 13.20
CA ASP A 108 5.05 3.30 13.96
C ASP A 108 5.60 1.94 13.51
N ILE A 109 6.66 1.97 12.70
CA ILE A 109 7.24 0.78 12.05
C ILE A 109 8.76 0.84 12.20
N HIS A 110 9.32 -0.19 12.82
CA HIS A 110 10.76 -0.41 12.85
C HIS A 110 11.24 -1.04 11.53
N ILE A 111 12.24 -0.43 10.90
CA ILE A 111 12.82 -0.89 9.63
C ILE A 111 14.10 -1.69 9.89
N GLY A 112 14.09 -2.97 9.51
CA GLY A 112 15.28 -3.82 9.55
C GLY A 112 16.38 -3.37 8.59
N GLU A 113 17.61 -3.82 8.84
CA GLU A 113 18.77 -3.49 7.99
C GLU A 113 18.55 -3.96 6.54
N GLY A 114 18.98 -3.13 5.58
CA GLY A 114 18.88 -3.43 4.14
C GLY A 114 17.52 -3.14 3.50
N VAL A 115 16.52 -2.69 4.27
CA VAL A 115 15.22 -2.27 3.72
C VAL A 115 15.22 -0.78 3.44
N GLU A 116 14.85 -0.39 2.22
CA GLU A 116 14.73 1.02 1.85
C GLU A 116 13.53 1.67 2.55
N PRO A 117 13.70 2.84 3.20
CA PRO A 117 12.62 3.53 3.92
C PRO A 117 11.36 3.82 3.09
N ILE A 118 11.53 4.14 1.80
CA ILE A 118 10.40 4.41 0.90
C ILE A 118 9.53 3.16 0.67
N ILE A 119 10.11 1.96 0.74
CA ILE A 119 9.38 0.69 0.64
C ILE A 119 8.57 0.44 1.91
N ALA A 120 9.12 0.74 3.09
CA ALA A 120 8.38 0.66 4.34
C ALA A 120 7.19 1.64 4.36
N ALA A 121 7.38 2.87 3.85
CA ALA A 121 6.30 3.84 3.68
C ALA A 121 5.21 3.35 2.71
N LEU A 122 5.59 2.74 1.59
CA LEU A 122 4.64 2.10 0.66
C LEU A 122 3.84 0.97 1.35
N LEU A 123 4.51 0.10 2.11
CA LEU A 123 3.87 -0.98 2.85
C LEU A 123 2.85 -0.46 3.87
N ALA A 124 3.18 0.59 4.61
CA ALA A 124 2.26 1.25 5.54
C ALA A 124 0.99 1.73 4.82
N CYS A 125 1.15 2.35 3.65
CA CYS A 125 0.06 2.86 2.82
C CYS A 125 -0.86 1.74 2.31
N ILE A 126 -0.27 0.68 1.73
CA ILE A 126 -1.02 -0.46 1.20
C ILE A 126 -1.76 -1.17 2.34
N THR A 127 -1.10 -1.39 3.47
CA THR A 127 -1.70 -2.03 4.65
C THR A 127 -2.88 -1.22 5.19
N HIS A 128 -2.71 0.10 5.32
CA HIS A 128 -3.80 0.98 5.76
C HIS A 128 -5.00 0.97 4.79
N TYR A 129 -4.73 0.95 3.48
CA TYR A 129 -5.78 0.82 2.47
C TYR A 129 -6.58 -0.49 2.63
N TYR A 130 -5.89 -1.64 2.74
CA TYR A 130 -6.55 -2.93 2.93
C TYR A 130 -7.34 -2.99 4.23
N TYR A 131 -6.85 -2.39 5.32
CA TYR A 131 -7.59 -2.29 6.56
C TYR A 131 -8.89 -1.50 6.37
N LYS A 132 -8.84 -0.32 5.73
CA LYS A 132 -10.05 0.49 5.43
C LYS A 132 -11.04 -0.25 4.54
N VAL A 133 -10.59 -0.96 3.51
CA VAL A 133 -11.48 -1.71 2.61
C VAL A 133 -12.14 -2.87 3.33
N THR A 134 -11.37 -3.63 4.11
CA THR A 134 -11.89 -4.77 4.88
C THR A 134 -12.88 -4.32 5.96
N ALA A 135 -12.56 -3.25 6.70
CA ALA A 135 -13.44 -2.69 7.72
C ALA A 135 -14.75 -2.16 7.13
N ARG A 136 -14.73 -1.54 5.94
CA ARG A 136 -15.94 -1.12 5.22
C ARG A 136 -16.81 -2.32 4.83
N ASN A 137 -16.19 -3.42 4.40
CA ASN A 137 -16.91 -4.61 3.96
C ASN A 137 -17.57 -5.38 5.12
N GLY A 138 -17.03 -5.26 6.35
CA GLY A 138 -17.60 -5.87 7.55
C GLY A 138 -18.87 -5.19 8.07
N ASN A 139 -19.11 -3.92 7.71
CA ASN A 139 -20.24 -3.14 8.22
C ASN A 139 -21.55 -3.32 7.44
N ALA A 140 -21.61 -4.25 6.47
CA ALA A 140 -22.79 -4.51 5.66
C ALA A 140 -23.76 -5.55 6.27
N GLY A 141 -23.54 -6.00 7.51
CA GLY A 141 -24.24 -7.17 8.09
C GLY A 141 -25.17 -6.94 9.30
N SER A 142 -25.36 -5.72 9.82
CA SER A 142 -26.20 -5.49 11.01
C SER A 142 -27.28 -4.44 10.80
N ARG A 143 -28.28 -4.77 9.98
CA ARG A 143 -29.64 -4.21 10.13
C ARG A 143 -30.61 -5.37 10.23
N GLY A 144 -30.72 -5.92 11.44
CA GLY A 144 -31.86 -6.71 11.87
C GLY A 144 -32.67 -5.87 12.85
N HIS A 145 -33.88 -5.49 12.46
CA HIS A 145 -35.00 -5.14 13.33
C HIS A 145 -36.27 -5.63 12.64
#